data_AF-A0A9X8VDT0-F1
#
_entry.id   AF-A0A9X8VDT0-F1
#
_cell.length_a   1.000
_cell.length_b   1.000
_cell.length_c   1.000
_cell.angle_alpha   90.00
_cell.angle_beta   90.00
_cell.angle_gamma   90.00
#
_symmetry.space_group_name_H-M   'P 1'
#
loop_
_entity.id
_entity.type
_entity.pdbx_description
1 polymer ?
#
loop_
_entity_poly.entity_id
_entity_poly.type
_entity_poly.pdbx_seq_one_letter_code
_entity_poly.pdbx_strand_id
1 'polypeptide(L)'
;KQPKPYVMLFDLHGVDERLRTHRDGLPAADFSVFYHLISIERNRDIMLKVALSEKDLHVPTATKVFPNANWYERETWEMFGITFDGHPHLSRIMM
;
A
#
# COMPACT_ATOMS: atom_id res chain seq x y z
N LYS A 1 -27.75 0.18 -9.18
CA LYS A 1 -26.45 -0.18 -8.56
C LYS A 1 -25.89 1.10 -7.97
N GLN A 2 -25.69 1.19 -6.65
CA GLN A 2 -25.00 2.36 -6.08
C GLN A 2 -23.61 2.47 -6.70
N PRO A 3 -23.12 3.68 -7.02
CA PRO A 3 -21.77 3.82 -7.54
C PRO A 3 -20.78 3.32 -6.49
N LYS A 4 -19.76 2.59 -6.95
CA LYS A 4 -18.75 2.02 -6.04
C LYS A 4 -18.02 3.18 -5.35
N PRO A 5 -18.03 3.27 -4.01
CA PRO A 5 -17.22 4.27 -3.32
C PRO A 5 -15.73 3.97 -3.55
N TYR A 6 -14.92 5.03 -3.70
CA TYR A 6 -13.46 4.96 -3.95
C TYR A 6 -13.07 4.20 -5.23
N VAL A 7 -13.33 4.84 -6.37
CA VAL A 7 -13.10 4.27 -7.71
C VAL A 7 -11.63 4.25 -8.13
N MET A 8 -10.77 5.02 -7.46
CA MET A 8 -9.38 5.22 -7.86
C MET A 8 -8.45 4.98 -6.67
N LEU A 9 -7.48 4.08 -6.85
CA LEU A 9 -6.25 4.06 -6.07
C LEU A 9 -5.35 5.15 -6.67
N PHE A 10 -5.08 6.20 -5.93
CA PHE A 10 -4.22 7.29 -6.40
C PHE A 10 -2.75 6.91 -6.27
N ASP A 11 -2.38 6.31 -5.15
CA ASP A 11 -0.99 5.97 -4.84
C ASP A 11 -0.90 4.81 -3.84
N LEU A 12 0.19 4.04 -3.92
CA LEU A 12 0.55 3.00 -2.97
C LEU A 12 2.06 3.03 -2.77
N HIS A 13 2.48 3.27 -1.52
CA HIS A 13 3.90 3.35 -1.19
C HIS A 13 4.20 2.75 0.17
N GLY A 14 5.42 2.24 0.32
CA GLY A 14 6.00 1.84 1.60
C GLY A 14 6.73 2.99 2.29
N VAL A 15 6.78 2.94 3.62
CA VAL A 15 7.61 3.81 4.46
C VAL A 15 8.29 2.93 5.50
N ASP A 16 9.61 3.10 5.64
CA ASP A 16 10.38 2.56 6.76
C ASP A 16 10.15 3.44 8.00
N GLU A 17 9.59 2.85 9.06
CA GLU A 17 9.29 3.55 10.31
C GLU A 17 10.23 3.15 11.46
N ARG A 18 11.27 2.33 11.23
CA ARG A 18 12.20 1.83 12.27
C ARG A 18 12.92 2.93 13.04
N LEU A 19 13.30 4.01 12.34
CA LEU A 19 14.03 5.14 12.93
C LEU A 19 13.10 6.26 13.41
N ARG A 20 11.78 6.05 13.36
CA ARG A 20 10.80 7.10 13.68
C ARG A 20 10.63 7.26 15.19
N THR A 21 11.22 8.32 15.75
CA THR A 21 11.21 8.61 17.20
C THR A 21 9.85 9.08 17.73
N HIS A 22 9.06 9.80 16.92
CA HIS A 22 7.77 10.37 17.34
C HIS A 22 6.62 9.61 16.68
N ARG A 23 5.95 8.76 17.46
CA ARG A 23 4.91 7.85 16.98
C ARG A 23 3.79 7.61 18.01
N ASP A 24 3.53 8.63 18.82
CA ASP A 24 2.55 8.57 19.91
C ASP A 24 1.15 8.19 19.40
N GLY A 25 0.58 7.12 19.97
CA GLY A 25 -0.79 6.67 19.68
C GLY A 25 -0.97 5.78 18.43
N LEU A 26 0.12 5.42 17.72
CA LEU A 26 0.07 4.50 16.58
C LEU A 26 0.57 3.10 16.96
N PRO A 27 0.08 2.04 16.29
CA PRO A 27 0.55 0.68 16.55
C PRO A 27 2.03 0.52 16.17
N ALA A 28 2.75 -0.31 16.92
CA ALA A 28 4.12 -0.69 16.61
C ALA A 28 4.18 -1.30 15.21
N ALA A 29 5.15 -0.84 14.42
CA ALA A 29 5.34 -1.24 13.03
C ALA A 29 6.74 -0.84 12.62
N ASP A 30 7.45 -1.73 11.95
CA ASP A 30 8.79 -1.48 11.41
C ASP A 30 8.66 -0.87 10.02
N PHE A 31 7.63 -1.28 9.27
CA PHE A 31 7.25 -0.69 8.00
C PHE A 31 5.78 -0.31 8.01
N SER A 32 5.42 0.63 7.16
CA SER A 32 4.02 0.95 6.88
C SER A 32 3.78 1.02 5.39
N VAL A 33 2.72 0.38 4.91
CA VAL A 33 2.22 0.56 3.56
C VAL A 33 1.04 1.50 3.60
N PHE A 34 1.04 2.48 2.73
CA PHE A 34 -0.05 3.43 2.59
C PHE A 34 -0.79 3.20 1.29
N TYR A 35 -2.11 3.21 1.35
CA TYR A 35 -2.99 3.19 0.18
C TYR A 35 -3.79 4.48 0.15
N HIS A 36 -3.60 5.28 -0.89
CA HIS A 36 -4.35 6.50 -1.08
C HIS A 36 -5.52 6.23 -2.04
N LEU A 37 -6.75 6.32 -1.52
CA LEU A 37 -7.98 6.06 -2.26
C LEU A 37 -8.75 7.35 -2.46
N ILE A 38 -9.19 7.61 -3.70
CA ILE A 38 -9.94 8.81 -4.05
C ILE A 38 -11.33 8.43 -4.57
N SER A 39 -12.33 9.12 -4.03
CA SER A 39 -13.71 9.08 -4.48
C SER A 39 -14.06 10.36 -5.22
N ILE A 40 -13.94 10.35 -6.55
CA ILE A 40 -14.19 11.52 -7.42
C ILE A 40 -15.62 12.05 -7.23
N GLU A 41 -16.63 11.17 -7.17
CA GLU A 41 -18.03 11.58 -7.04
C GLU A 41 -18.37 12.30 -5.74
N ARG A 42 -17.62 12.03 -4.66
CA ARG A 42 -17.85 12.60 -3.33
C ARG A 42 -16.85 13.67 -2.96
N ASN A 43 -15.85 13.90 -3.82
CA ASN A 43 -14.68 14.72 -3.56
C ASN A 43 -14.05 14.43 -2.18
N ARG A 44 -13.79 13.14 -1.92
CA ARG A 44 -13.19 12.67 -0.66
C ARG A 44 -12.02 11.74 -0.95
N ASP A 45 -10.95 11.94 -0.22
CA ASP A 45 -9.78 11.10 -0.13
C ASP A 45 -9.74 10.34 1.20
N ILE A 46 -9.22 9.11 1.16
CA ILE A 46 -8.91 8.32 2.34
C ILE A 46 -7.52 7.74 2.16
N MET A 47 -6.72 7.83 3.22
CA MET A 47 -5.45 7.13 3.32
C MET A 47 -5.61 5.95 4.28
N LEU A 48 -5.35 4.73 3.79
CA LEU A 48 -5.29 3.54 4.63
C LEU A 48 -3.83 3.29 4.98
N LYS A 49 -3.51 3.28 6.27
CA LYS A 49 -2.19 2.93 6.79
C LYS A 49 -2.22 1.50 7.28
N VAL A 50 -1.39 0.65 6.68
CA VAL A 50 -1.19 -0.75 7.10
C VAL A 50 0.16 -0.85 7.78
N ALA A 51 0.12 -1.17 9.08
CA ALA A 51 1.32 -1.41 9.88
C ALA A 51 1.83 -2.84 9.65
N LEU A 52 3.13 -2.98 9.36
CA LEU A 52 3.81 -4.26 9.17
C LEU A 52 5.00 -4.36 10.11
N SER A 53 5.33 -5.59 10.52
CA SER A 53 6.55 -5.88 11.27
C SER A 53 7.61 -6.48 10.36
N GLU A 54 8.88 -6.28 10.68
CA GLU A 54 10.02 -6.84 9.96
C GLU A 54 9.97 -8.38 9.85
N LYS A 55 9.37 -9.05 10.84
CA LYS A 55 9.23 -10.52 10.82
C LYS A 55 8.18 -11.02 9.84
N ASP A 56 7.24 -10.17 9.44
CA ASP A 56 6.09 -10.52 8.60
C ASP A 56 5.80 -9.39 7.60
N LEU A 57 6.56 -9.39 6.51
CA LEU A 57 6.48 -8.40 5.43
C LEU A 57 5.54 -8.86 4.30
N HIS A 58 4.40 -9.44 4.67
CA HIS A 58 3.42 -9.97 3.74
C HIS A 58 2.15 -9.12 3.73
N VAL A 59 1.68 -8.77 2.53
CA VAL A 59 0.44 -8.00 2.32
C VAL A 59 -0.35 -8.62 1.18
N PRO A 60 -1.69 -8.76 1.27
CA PRO A 60 -2.48 -9.21 0.13
C PRO A 60 -2.46 -8.17 -1.01
N THR A 61 -2.34 -8.63 -2.26
CA THR A 61 -2.39 -7.74 -3.43
C THR A 61 -3.76 -7.06 -3.59
N ALA A 62 -3.72 -5.78 -3.94
CA ALA A 62 -4.86 -4.97 -4.35
C ALA A 62 -5.10 -4.99 -5.87
N THR A 63 -4.25 -5.67 -6.67
CA THR A 63 -4.39 -5.76 -8.15
C THR A 63 -5.74 -6.25 -8.63
N LYS A 64 -6.40 -7.13 -7.86
CA LYS A 64 -7.75 -7.65 -8.19
C LYS A 64 -8.84 -6.58 -8.10
N VAL A 65 -8.62 -5.54 -7.28
CA VAL A 65 -9.57 -4.43 -7.08
C VAL A 65 -9.19 -3.25 -7.96
N PHE A 66 -7.90 -2.90 -7.97
CA PHE A 66 -7.35 -1.76 -8.66
C PHE A 66 -6.22 -2.21 -9.61
N PRO A 67 -6.43 -2.18 -10.93
CA PRO A 67 -5.42 -2.65 -11.90
C PRO A 67 -4.10 -1.87 -11.85
N ASN A 68 -4.13 -0.62 -11.41
CA ASN A 68 -2.93 0.21 -11.28
C ASN A 68 -2.04 -0.18 -10.09
N ALA A 69 -2.57 -0.91 -9.10
CA ALA A 69 -1.79 -1.42 -7.97
C ALA A 69 -0.60 -2.29 -8.43
N ASN A 70 -0.69 -2.91 -9.62
CA ASN A 70 0.37 -3.74 -10.20
C ASN A 70 1.73 -3.01 -10.26
N TRP A 71 1.75 -1.74 -10.63
CA TRP A 71 3.00 -0.98 -10.72
C TRP A 71 3.53 -0.59 -9.34
N TYR A 72 2.66 -0.06 -8.48
CA TYR A 72 3.02 0.40 -7.15
C TYR A 72 3.47 -0.73 -6.20
N GLU A 73 2.82 -1.90 -6.29
CA GLU A 73 3.18 -3.08 -5.49
C GLU A 73 4.56 -3.60 -5.87
N ARG A 74 4.91 -3.58 -7.16
CA ARG A 74 6.24 -3.94 -7.64
C ARG A 74 7.31 -2.95 -7.19
N GLU A 75 7.02 -1.64 -7.22
CA GLU A 75 7.92 -0.61 -6.70
C GLU A 75 8.16 -0.78 -5.19
N THR A 76 7.10 -0.96 -4.42
CA THR A 76 7.18 -1.15 -2.96
C THR A 76 7.93 -2.44 -2.59
N TRP A 77 7.74 -3.51 -3.37
CA TRP A 77 8.50 -4.74 -3.23
C TRP A 77 9.99 -4.54 -3.52
N GLU A 78 10.34 -3.81 -4.59
CA GLU A 78 11.73 -3.57 -4.96
C GLU A 78 12.46 -2.67 -3.95
N MET A 79 11.80 -1.62 -3.44
CA MET A 79 12.42 -0.66 -2.52
C MET A 79 12.49 -1.14 -1.07
N PHE A 80 11.44 -1.80 -0.58
CA PHE A 80 11.30 -2.15 0.85
C PHE A 80 11.32 -3.66 1.12
N GLY A 81 11.30 -4.51 0.08
CA GLY A 81 11.25 -5.96 0.23
C GLY A 81 9.88 -6.49 0.70
N ILE A 82 8.83 -5.67 0.65
CA ILE A 82 7.47 -6.05 1.08
C ILE A 82 6.84 -6.96 0.03
N THR A 83 6.48 -8.18 0.42
CA THR A 83 5.94 -9.19 -0.49
C THR A 83 4.42 -9.06 -0.59
N PHE A 84 3.92 -8.94 -1.82
CA PHE A 84 2.48 -8.88 -2.10
C PHE A 84 1.94 -10.25 -2.50
N ASP A 85 1.19 -10.89 -1.62
CA ASP A 85 0.66 -12.24 -1.83
C ASP A 85 -0.44 -12.22 -2.92
N GLY A 86 -0.29 -13.10 -3.91
CA GLY A 86 -1.24 -13.26 -5.01
C GLY A 86 -1.04 -12.29 -6.17
N HIS A 87 0.06 -11.53 -6.20
CA HIS A 87 0.39 -10.63 -7.30
C HIS A 87 0.71 -11.41 -8.60
N PRO A 88 0.16 -11.02 -9.77
CA PRO A 88 0.31 -11.79 -11.02
C PRO A 88 1.75 -11.83 -11.56
N HIS A 89 2.50 -10.73 -11.48
CA HIS A 89 3.90 -10.67 -11.91
C HIS A 89 4.75 -9.75 -11.01
N LEU A 90 5.28 -10.30 -9.93
CA LEU A 90 6.31 -9.62 -9.13
C LEU A 90 7.66 -9.76 -9.83
N SER A 91 7.99 -8.77 -10.65
CA SER A 91 9.30 -8.65 -11.31
C SER A 91 9.87 -7.25 -11.10
N ARG A 92 11.20 -7.15 -11.09
CA ARG A 92 11.89 -5.86 -10.97
C ARG A 92 11.46 -4.90 -12.09
N ILE A 93 11.27 -3.63 -11.74
CA ILE A 93 10.90 -2.55 -12.66
C ILE A 93 12.10 -1.63 -12.90
N MET A 94 12.83 -1.29 -11.84
CA MET A 94 13.78 -0.16 -11.87
C MET A 94 15.26 -0.58 -11.82
N MET A 95 15.58 -1.83 -11.46
CA MET A 95 16.95 -2.39 -11.46
C MET A 95 17.14 -3.59 -12.38
#